data_AF-A0A1G9NI70-F1
#
_entry.id   AF-A0A1G9NI70-F1
#
_cell.length_a   1.000
_cell.length_b   1.000
_cell.length_c   1.000
_cell.angle_alpha   90.00
_cell.angle_beta   90.00
_cell.angle_gamma   90.00
#
_symmetry.space_group_name_H-M   'P 1'
#
loop_
_entity.id
_entity.type
_entity.pdbx_description
1 polymer ?
#
loop_
_entity_poly.entity_id
_entity_poly.type
_entity_poly.pdbx_seq_one_letter_code
_entity_poly.pdbx_strand_id
1 'polypeptide(L)'
;MAKATASVTGGASASNERQTDLSKLRLLLALDALLRENSVSRAASSVGLQPSAMSRLLGQLREDYADPLFLRTGHGLRPTPLAESLRLRVRALAAETEALLDARAAGSASAPTQTGHAGWEGQALTDAPPLAVRPSRLLEGEPAPEQFAAKLAEIGDDAAPERRLARCIATVGTGAGRSRPLSEEEAEDALAIILAGEADPVQIGALMTVLHYRGPTAVEVAGFVRAMRRHIGAIEPGNGIADLDWPCYLSPKLKTAPWFLHAARLVVDAGHRVVLHGSYGEEGTDRYKLEVAASAAGIPICTSITAAKTALRSAGIAYLPLSAFAPQVYRLLGLYRLMEMRMPLNAAIHLINPMGGRTSLLGVANPSSRTLSRDIAMLLGTRELTILGNTRDHAEFTPYRQTPLFRLVGGEASEVIIPAKIAPPAEPRTGLSSREYWQAVWTGAARDERAETTIITTAAAALVSLRNHDDFEAACETVRGLWNNRSRRMA
;
A
#
# COMPACT_ATOMS: atom_id res chain seq x y z
N MET A 1 -49.16 -32.81 43.72
CA MET A 1 -49.32 -31.80 42.63
C MET A 1 -47.95 -31.55 42.02
N ALA A 2 -47.80 -31.86 40.74
CA ALA A 2 -46.56 -31.70 39.99
C ALA A 2 -46.25 -30.21 39.74
N LYS A 3 -44.96 -29.85 39.75
CA LYS A 3 -44.36 -28.71 39.03
C LYS A 3 -42.84 -28.90 39.08
N ALA A 4 -42.26 -29.51 38.04
CA ALA A 4 -41.68 -28.82 36.88
C ALA A 4 -40.42 -28.01 37.25
N THR A 5 -39.28 -28.69 37.16
CA THR A 5 -37.93 -28.15 37.14
C THR A 5 -37.70 -27.38 35.85
N ALA A 6 -37.46 -26.07 35.95
CA ALA A 6 -36.90 -25.25 34.88
C ALA A 6 -35.49 -24.79 35.29
N SER A 7 -34.53 -25.17 34.46
CA SER A 7 -33.12 -24.82 34.50
C SER A 7 -32.87 -23.34 34.23
N VAL A 8 -32.04 -22.68 35.04
CA VAL A 8 -31.25 -21.50 34.63
C VAL A 8 -29.88 -21.57 35.30
N THR A 9 -28.92 -22.20 34.64
CA THR A 9 -27.49 -22.09 34.92
C THR A 9 -26.91 -20.95 34.09
N GLY A 10 -26.36 -19.90 34.72
CA GLY A 10 -25.71 -18.82 33.95
C GLY A 10 -25.03 -17.71 34.76
N GLY A 11 -24.62 -17.94 36.01
CA GLY A 11 -24.12 -16.86 36.90
C GLY A 11 -22.61 -16.82 37.18
N ALA A 12 -21.85 -17.89 36.93
CA ALA A 12 -20.46 -18.01 37.44
C ALA A 12 -19.35 -17.73 36.41
N SER A 13 -19.63 -17.68 35.09
CA SER A 13 -18.59 -17.49 34.04
C SER A 13 -18.14 -16.04 33.87
N ALA A 14 -19.09 -15.10 33.95
CA ALA A 14 -18.87 -13.70 33.56
C ALA A 14 -17.95 -12.90 34.52
N SER A 15 -17.88 -13.27 35.80
CA SER A 15 -17.00 -12.65 36.79
C SER A 15 -15.54 -13.05 36.60
N ASN A 16 -15.28 -14.28 36.14
CA ASN A 16 -13.92 -14.78 35.89
C ASN A 16 -13.35 -14.22 34.56
N GLU A 17 -14.20 -14.04 33.55
CA GLU A 17 -13.85 -13.42 32.27
C GLU A 17 -13.45 -11.93 32.43
N ARG A 18 -14.26 -11.12 33.16
CA ARG A 18 -13.93 -9.70 33.39
C ARG A 18 -12.63 -9.48 34.18
N GLN A 19 -12.33 -10.36 35.14
CA GLN A 19 -11.07 -10.32 35.89
C GLN A 19 -9.85 -10.62 34.98
N THR A 20 -10.06 -11.47 33.97
CA THR A 20 -9.06 -11.87 32.95
C THR A 20 -8.83 -10.77 31.91
N ASP A 21 -9.85 -9.97 31.58
CA ASP A 21 -9.72 -8.87 30.64
C ASP A 21 -9.00 -7.65 31.25
N LEU A 22 -9.29 -7.34 32.52
CA LEU A 22 -8.57 -6.29 33.27
C LEU A 22 -7.10 -6.66 33.52
N SER A 23 -6.78 -7.95 33.68
CA SER A 23 -5.38 -8.39 33.83
C SER A 23 -4.61 -8.28 32.51
N LYS A 24 -5.24 -8.60 31.38
CA LYS A 24 -4.65 -8.41 30.03
C LYS A 24 -4.35 -6.94 29.70
N LEU A 25 -5.24 -6.02 30.06
CA LEU A 25 -4.99 -4.59 29.89
C LEU A 25 -3.80 -4.09 30.71
N ARG A 26 -3.64 -4.58 31.95
CA ARG A 26 -2.48 -4.28 32.79
C ARG A 26 -1.17 -4.81 32.20
N LEU A 27 -1.18 -5.97 31.53
CA LEU A 27 -0.01 -6.50 30.84
C LEU A 27 0.45 -5.57 29.70
N LEU A 28 -0.49 -4.96 28.96
CA LEU A 28 -0.17 -4.01 27.88
C LEU A 28 0.41 -2.69 28.42
N LEU A 29 -0.14 -2.14 29.51
CA LEU A 29 0.42 -0.95 30.16
C LEU A 29 1.82 -1.22 30.74
N ALA A 30 2.04 -2.40 31.30
CA ALA A 30 3.36 -2.82 31.78
C ALA A 30 4.38 -2.97 30.63
N LEU A 31 3.95 -3.51 29.49
CA LEU A 31 4.79 -3.62 28.29
C LEU A 31 5.19 -2.24 27.74
N ASP A 32 4.26 -1.27 27.69
CA ASP A 32 4.57 0.12 27.28
C ASP A 32 5.67 0.73 28.17
N ALA A 33 5.50 0.62 29.49
CA ALA A 33 6.46 1.15 30.45
C ALA A 33 7.84 0.51 30.32
N LEU A 34 7.92 -0.81 30.10
CA LEU A 34 9.19 -1.53 29.91
C LEU A 34 9.88 -1.12 28.59
N LEU A 35 9.13 -0.93 27.51
CA LEU A 35 9.66 -0.48 26.22
C LEU A 35 10.17 0.96 26.25
N ARG A 36 9.58 1.83 27.09
CA ARG A 36 9.98 3.22 27.26
C ARG A 36 11.22 3.37 28.15
N GLU A 37 11.24 2.65 29.27
CA GLU A 37 12.26 2.84 30.31
C GLU A 37 13.49 1.92 30.17
N ASN A 38 13.37 0.84 29.39
CA ASN A 38 14.42 -0.18 29.19
C ASN A 38 15.04 -0.69 30.51
N SER A 39 14.24 -0.69 31.58
CA SER A 39 14.62 -1.08 32.94
C SER A 39 13.39 -1.48 33.73
N VAL A 40 13.44 -2.65 34.38
CA VAL A 40 12.31 -3.17 35.17
C VAL A 40 11.96 -2.26 36.33
N SER A 41 12.96 -1.77 37.07
CA SER A 41 12.73 -0.95 38.26
C SER A 41 12.14 0.41 37.92
N ARG A 42 12.66 1.08 36.87
CA ARG A 42 12.12 2.38 36.42
C ARG A 42 10.75 2.24 35.78
N ALA A 43 10.54 1.19 34.98
CA ALA A 43 9.21 0.89 34.43
C ALA A 43 8.19 0.70 35.55
N ALA A 44 8.54 -0.09 36.58
CA ALA A 44 7.67 -0.33 37.73
C ALA A 44 7.29 0.98 38.45
N SER A 45 8.28 1.82 38.74
CA SER A 45 8.04 3.12 39.37
C SER A 45 7.13 4.03 38.52
N SER A 46 7.29 4.03 37.20
CA SER A 46 6.50 4.90 36.31
C SER A 46 5.01 4.58 36.26
N VAL A 47 4.61 3.36 36.61
CA VAL A 47 3.20 2.93 36.65
C VAL A 47 2.74 2.56 38.07
N GLY A 48 3.48 3.00 39.09
CA GLY A 48 3.10 2.81 40.51
C GLY A 48 3.18 1.36 41.02
N LEU A 49 3.99 0.51 40.38
CA LEU A 49 4.15 -0.90 40.76
C LEU A 49 5.48 -1.15 41.48
N GLN A 50 5.52 -2.23 42.26
CA GLN A 50 6.77 -2.75 42.83
C GLN A 50 7.59 -3.47 41.75
N PRO A 51 8.94 -3.40 41.75
CA PRO A 51 9.77 -4.07 40.75
C PRO A 51 9.56 -5.59 40.64
N SER A 52 9.21 -6.24 41.75
CA SER A 52 8.86 -7.68 41.78
C SER A 52 7.50 -7.97 41.11
N ALA A 53 6.56 -7.03 41.13
CA ALA A 53 5.30 -7.14 40.39
C ALA A 53 5.52 -6.93 38.89
N MET A 54 6.32 -5.93 38.50
CA MET A 54 6.69 -5.70 37.10
C MET A 54 7.46 -6.89 36.50
N SER A 55 8.34 -7.53 37.28
CA SER A 55 9.06 -8.73 36.86
C SER A 55 8.11 -9.92 36.60
N ARG A 56 7.05 -10.07 37.41
CA ARG A 56 6.02 -11.12 37.20
C ARG A 56 5.20 -10.86 35.95
N LEU A 57 4.77 -9.61 35.72
CA LEU A 57 4.05 -9.22 34.49
C LEU A 57 4.90 -9.45 33.24
N LEU A 58 6.19 -9.12 33.28
CA LEU A 58 7.12 -9.44 32.19
C LEU A 58 7.31 -10.96 32.00
N GLY A 59 7.32 -11.74 33.09
CA GLY A 59 7.32 -13.21 33.01
C GLY A 59 6.11 -13.74 32.26
N GLN A 60 4.92 -13.24 32.59
CA GLN A 60 3.68 -13.64 31.93
C GLN A 60 3.62 -13.20 30.47
N LEU A 61 4.06 -11.98 30.15
CA LEU A 61 4.20 -11.51 28.77
C LEU A 61 5.14 -12.42 27.95
N ARG A 62 6.22 -12.94 28.54
CA ARG A 62 7.13 -13.85 27.83
C ARG A 62 6.49 -15.18 27.50
N GLU A 63 5.65 -15.70 28.39
CA GLU A 63 4.89 -16.91 28.16
C GLU A 63 3.82 -16.70 27.08
N ASP A 64 3.05 -15.61 27.20
CA ASP A 64 1.97 -15.27 26.27
C ASP A 64 2.47 -15.03 24.83
N TYR A 65 3.62 -14.35 24.69
CA TYR A 65 4.23 -14.08 23.38
C TYR A 65 5.21 -15.16 22.93
N ALA A 66 5.51 -16.15 23.78
CA ALA A 66 6.56 -17.16 23.58
C ALA A 66 7.91 -16.55 23.13
N ASP A 67 8.24 -15.34 23.61
CA ASP A 67 9.44 -14.58 23.26
C ASP A 67 10.06 -13.97 24.52
N PRO A 68 11.39 -13.90 24.66
CA PRO A 68 12.02 -13.26 25.82
C PRO A 68 11.66 -11.79 26.00
N LEU A 69 11.19 -11.11 24.93
CA LEU A 69 10.82 -9.69 24.78
C LEU A 69 11.92 -8.68 25.09
N PHE A 70 12.77 -8.97 26.06
CA PHE A 70 13.91 -8.18 26.48
C PHE A 70 15.08 -9.08 26.90
N LEU A 71 16.26 -8.76 26.39
CA LEU A 71 17.54 -9.39 26.74
C LEU A 71 18.26 -8.54 27.80
N ARG A 72 18.88 -9.16 28.80
CA ARG A 72 19.68 -8.46 29.81
C ARG A 72 21.06 -8.13 29.25
N THR A 73 21.47 -6.87 29.38
CA THR A 73 22.78 -6.36 28.97
C THR A 73 23.40 -5.54 30.10
N GLY A 74 24.70 -5.24 30.04
CA GLY A 74 25.40 -4.45 31.07
C GLY A 74 24.84 -3.04 31.30
N HIS A 75 24.03 -2.52 30.38
CA HIS A 75 23.39 -1.20 30.47
C HIS A 75 21.87 -1.26 30.71
N GLY A 76 21.31 -2.43 31.04
CA GLY A 76 19.88 -2.60 31.31
C GLY A 76 19.21 -3.62 30.39
N LEU A 77 17.92 -3.40 30.10
CA LEU A 77 17.16 -4.27 29.21
C LEU A 77 17.22 -3.77 27.76
N ARG A 78 17.45 -4.68 26.82
CA ARG A 78 17.36 -4.39 25.38
C ARG A 78 16.19 -5.16 24.77
N PRO A 79 15.23 -4.52 24.07
CA PRO A 79 14.09 -5.20 23.48
C PRO A 79 14.51 -6.14 22.34
N THR A 80 13.77 -7.24 22.16
CA THR A 80 13.87 -8.12 21.00
C THR A 80 13.22 -7.46 19.77
N PRO A 81 13.49 -7.93 18.53
CA PRO A 81 12.84 -7.40 17.34
C PRO A 81 11.30 -7.47 17.39
N LEU A 82 10.74 -8.50 18.04
CA LEU A 82 9.29 -8.61 18.26
C LEU A 82 8.80 -7.49 19.17
N ALA A 83 9.41 -7.30 20.34
CA ALA A 83 9.04 -6.26 21.28
C ALA A 83 9.17 -4.86 20.67
N GLU A 84 10.20 -4.63 19.84
CA GLU A 84 10.41 -3.38 19.12
C GLU A 84 9.29 -3.10 18.10
N SER A 85 8.84 -4.13 17.37
CA SER A 85 7.73 -4.00 16.40
C SER A 85 6.39 -3.63 17.04
N LEU A 86 6.21 -3.93 18.33
CA LEU A 86 4.98 -3.66 19.09
C LEU A 86 4.93 -2.24 19.69
N ARG A 87 6.07 -1.54 19.76
CA ARG A 87 6.24 -0.29 20.50
C ARG A 87 5.21 0.80 20.17
N LEU A 88 5.00 1.10 18.90
CA LEU A 88 4.06 2.18 18.50
C LEU A 88 2.60 1.79 18.76
N ARG A 89 2.24 0.52 18.56
CA ARG A 89 0.86 0.03 18.75
C ARG A 89 0.50 -0.02 20.24
N VAL A 90 1.41 -0.51 21.07
CA VAL A 90 1.23 -0.59 22.52
C VAL A 90 1.15 0.81 23.14
N ARG A 91 1.97 1.77 22.68
CA ARG A 91 1.94 3.15 23.15
C ARG A 91 0.62 3.87 22.83
N ALA A 92 0.10 3.68 21.61
CA ALA A 92 -1.18 4.26 21.21
C ALA A 92 -2.33 3.73 22.08
N LEU A 93 -2.35 2.43 22.37
CA LEU A 93 -3.36 1.80 23.23
C LEU A 93 -3.25 2.25 24.70
N ALA A 94 -2.03 2.39 25.22
CA ALA A 94 -1.79 2.89 26.57
C ALA A 94 -2.27 4.34 26.74
N ALA A 95 -1.93 5.21 25.78
CA ALA A 95 -2.36 6.61 25.79
C ALA A 95 -3.88 6.78 25.69
N GLU A 96 -4.55 5.98 24.85
CA GLU A 96 -6.01 5.98 24.76
C GLU A 96 -6.65 5.48 26.06
N THR A 97 -6.05 4.47 26.70
CA THR A 97 -6.54 3.95 27.99
C THR A 97 -6.40 4.99 29.10
N GLU A 98 -5.27 5.71 29.16
CA GLU A 98 -5.06 6.82 30.09
C GLU A 98 -6.07 7.96 29.83
N ALA A 99 -6.28 8.34 28.57
CA ALA A 99 -7.25 9.37 28.19
C ALA A 99 -8.70 8.99 28.56
N LEU A 100 -9.08 7.72 28.39
CA LEU A 100 -10.41 7.23 28.77
C LEU A 100 -10.61 7.13 30.29
N LEU A 101 -9.54 6.86 31.04
CA LEU A 101 -9.58 6.85 32.51
C LEU A 101 -9.59 8.28 33.08
N ASP A 102 -8.94 9.23 32.40
CA ASP A 102 -8.97 10.67 32.73
C ASP A 102 -10.28 11.35 32.29
N ALA A 103 -10.97 10.85 31.26
CA ALA A 103 -12.26 11.37 30.77
C ALA A 103 -13.42 11.25 31.79
N ARG A 104 -13.21 10.56 32.91
CA ARG A 104 -14.13 10.59 34.08
C ARG A 104 -14.10 11.93 34.85
N ALA A 105 -13.18 12.84 34.55
CA ALA A 105 -12.99 14.10 35.27
C ALA A 105 -13.58 15.36 34.61
N ALA A 106 -14.13 15.29 33.38
CA ALA A 106 -14.73 16.48 32.75
C ALA A 106 -15.92 16.15 31.86
N GLY A 107 -17.12 16.16 32.45
CA GLY A 107 -18.39 16.18 31.74
C GLY A 107 -19.13 17.50 31.93
N SER A 108 -19.63 18.08 30.83
CA SER A 108 -20.97 18.68 30.70
C SER A 108 -21.31 18.79 29.20
N ALA A 109 -22.09 17.88 28.61
CA ALA A 109 -23.56 17.96 28.36
C ALA A 109 -23.97 19.16 27.46
N SER A 110 -24.55 18.94 26.27
CA SER A 110 -25.95 18.51 26.01
C SER A 110 -26.07 17.92 24.58
N ALA A 111 -26.98 17.03 24.16
CA ALA A 111 -28.18 16.32 24.65
C ALA A 111 -28.41 15.05 23.74
N PRO A 112 -29.40 14.13 23.93
CA PRO A 112 -30.48 14.08 24.91
C PRO A 112 -30.69 12.76 25.71
N THR A 113 -31.14 12.98 26.95
CA THR A 113 -32.14 12.31 27.82
C THR A 113 -32.55 10.84 27.66
N GLN A 114 -32.41 10.04 28.73
CA GLN A 114 -33.55 9.42 29.47
C GLN A 114 -33.18 8.91 30.89
N THR A 115 -33.72 9.65 31.88
CA THR A 115 -34.29 9.31 33.22
C THR A 115 -33.73 8.22 34.15
N GLY A 116 -33.54 8.60 35.43
CA GLY A 116 -33.66 7.72 36.61
C GLY A 116 -32.84 8.14 37.86
N HIS A 117 -33.07 9.33 38.44
CA HIS A 117 -33.47 9.57 39.85
C HIS A 117 -32.89 8.66 40.95
N ALA A 118 -32.07 9.24 41.84
CA ALA A 118 -31.74 8.67 43.15
C ALA A 118 -31.37 9.74 44.20
N GLY A 119 -32.34 10.58 44.60
CA GLY A 119 -32.63 10.97 45.99
C GLY A 119 -31.54 11.50 46.96
N TRP A 120 -30.32 11.81 46.52
CA TRP A 120 -29.24 12.33 47.39
C TRP A 120 -28.65 13.63 46.84
N GLU A 121 -29.50 14.60 46.49
CA GLU A 121 -29.06 15.88 45.95
C GLU A 121 -28.95 16.93 47.07
N GLY A 122 -27.74 17.37 47.35
CA GLY A 122 -27.45 18.58 48.12
C GLY A 122 -26.58 19.52 47.30
N GLN A 123 -26.96 20.80 47.21
CA GLN A 123 -26.20 21.82 46.48
C GLN A 123 -24.88 22.10 47.20
N ALA A 124 -23.77 22.00 46.47
CA ALA A 124 -22.48 22.47 46.94
C ALA A 124 -22.56 23.99 47.22
N LEU A 125 -22.14 24.41 48.43
CA LEU A 125 -22.25 25.81 48.85
C LEU A 125 -21.46 26.79 47.96
N THR A 126 -20.48 26.31 47.20
CA THR A 126 -19.81 27.03 46.11
C THR A 126 -19.06 26.04 45.23
N ASP A 127 -19.22 26.16 43.92
CA ASP A 127 -18.42 25.42 42.93
C ASP A 127 -17.05 26.07 42.70
N ALA A 128 -16.01 25.25 42.58
CA ALA A 128 -14.66 25.71 42.27
C ALA A 128 -14.55 26.09 40.78
N PRO A 129 -14.02 27.28 40.44
CA PRO A 129 -13.94 27.70 39.05
C PRO A 129 -12.79 26.96 38.33
N PRO A 130 -12.90 26.76 37.01
CA PRO A 130 -11.90 26.02 36.23
C PRO A 130 -10.58 26.79 36.09
N LEU A 131 -9.52 26.05 35.73
CA LEU A 131 -8.19 26.58 35.49
C LEU A 131 -8.20 27.60 34.34
N ALA A 132 -7.74 28.83 34.62
CA ALA A 132 -7.73 29.90 33.63
C ALA A 132 -6.69 29.64 32.53
N VAL A 133 -7.14 29.06 31.41
CA VAL A 133 -6.39 29.06 30.15
C VAL A 133 -6.77 30.33 29.39
N ARG A 134 -5.79 31.04 28.81
CA ARG A 134 -6.10 32.12 27.88
C ARG A 134 -6.85 31.50 26.69
N PRO A 135 -8.05 32.00 26.33
CA PRO A 135 -8.70 31.56 25.10
C PRO A 135 -7.72 31.76 23.95
N SER A 136 -7.66 30.79 23.03
CA SER A 136 -7.21 31.09 21.67
C SER A 136 -8.11 32.22 21.19
N ARG A 137 -7.63 33.46 21.29
CA ARG A 137 -8.28 34.57 20.63
C ARG A 137 -7.98 34.31 19.16
N LEU A 138 -9.01 33.97 18.39
CA LEU A 138 -9.01 34.21 16.97
C LEU A 138 -8.38 35.60 16.79
N LEU A 139 -7.29 35.69 16.02
CA LEU A 139 -6.77 37.00 15.64
C LEU A 139 -7.93 37.77 15.00
N GLU A 140 -8.02 39.10 15.19
CA GLU A 140 -9.02 39.91 14.49
C GLU A 140 -8.94 39.61 12.99
N GLY A 141 -9.97 38.93 12.45
CA GLY A 141 -10.04 38.51 11.05
C GLY A 141 -9.86 37.01 10.78
N GLU A 142 -9.58 36.15 11.76
CA GLU A 142 -9.62 34.69 11.56
C GLU A 142 -11.07 34.20 11.45
N PRO A 143 -11.48 33.59 10.33
CA PRO A 143 -12.85 33.12 10.15
C PRO A 143 -13.14 31.95 11.10
N ALA A 144 -14.36 31.92 11.65
CA ALA A 144 -14.85 30.76 12.40
C ALA A 144 -14.83 29.50 11.52
N PRO A 145 -14.69 28.27 12.06
CA PRO A 145 -14.71 27.03 11.27
C PRO A 145 -15.91 26.90 10.33
N GLU A 146 -17.08 27.39 10.77
CA GLU A 146 -18.32 27.45 9.98
C GLU A 146 -18.24 28.45 8.82
N GLN A 147 -17.61 29.62 9.04
CA GLN A 147 -17.36 30.62 8.00
C GLN A 147 -16.30 30.15 7.00
N PHE A 148 -15.31 29.38 7.47
CA PHE A 148 -14.31 28.75 6.61
C PHE A 148 -14.93 27.64 5.74
N ALA A 149 -15.80 26.81 6.31
CA ALA A 149 -16.58 25.83 5.57
C ALA A 149 -17.52 26.49 4.55
N ALA A 150 -18.20 27.59 4.93
CA ALA A 150 -19.03 28.37 4.01
C ALA A 150 -18.22 28.97 2.85
N LYS A 151 -17.05 29.56 3.14
CA LYS A 151 -16.12 30.10 2.14
C LYS A 151 -15.58 29.04 1.18
N LEU A 152 -15.32 27.81 1.67
CA LEU A 152 -14.94 26.69 0.82
C LEU A 152 -16.12 26.20 -0.04
N ALA A 153 -17.34 26.22 0.50
CA ALA A 153 -18.56 25.86 -0.23
C ALA A 153 -18.93 26.87 -1.33
N GLU A 154 -18.53 28.14 -1.20
CA GLU A 154 -18.66 29.16 -2.26
C GLU A 154 -17.76 28.88 -3.47
N ILE A 155 -16.67 28.13 -3.31
CA ILE A 155 -15.85 27.67 -4.43
C ILE A 155 -16.59 26.50 -5.07
N GLY A 156 -17.40 26.78 -6.09
CA GLY A 156 -18.06 25.77 -6.91
C GLY A 156 -17.12 25.15 -7.95
N ASP A 157 -17.61 24.16 -8.69
CA ASP A 157 -16.82 23.43 -9.69
C ASP A 157 -16.52 24.27 -10.94
N ASP A 158 -17.27 25.35 -11.16
CA ASP A 158 -17.01 26.35 -12.21
C ASP A 158 -15.94 27.39 -11.82
N ALA A 159 -15.40 27.34 -10.59
CA ALA A 159 -14.37 28.25 -10.15
C ALA A 159 -13.04 28.04 -10.92
N ALA A 160 -12.19 29.08 -10.93
CA ALA A 160 -10.87 29.00 -11.55
C ALA A 160 -10.02 27.83 -10.98
N PRO A 161 -9.19 27.15 -11.79
CA PRO A 161 -8.40 25.98 -11.39
C PRO A 161 -7.61 26.19 -10.09
N GLU A 162 -6.97 27.34 -9.97
CA GLU A 162 -6.22 27.76 -8.78
C GLU A 162 -7.06 27.73 -7.49
N ARG A 163 -8.32 28.18 -7.58
CA ARG A 163 -9.26 28.23 -6.45
C ARG A 163 -9.76 26.84 -6.09
N ARG A 164 -10.04 25.98 -7.08
CA ARG A 164 -10.44 24.58 -6.85
C ARG A 164 -9.31 23.77 -6.21
N LEU A 165 -8.07 23.98 -6.64
CA LEU A 165 -6.92 23.33 -6.03
C LEU A 165 -6.67 23.83 -4.59
N ALA A 166 -6.84 25.13 -4.34
CA ALA A 166 -6.80 25.69 -2.99
C ALA A 166 -7.87 25.09 -2.07
N ARG A 167 -9.09 24.88 -2.59
CA ARG A 167 -10.17 24.16 -1.88
C ARG A 167 -9.71 22.75 -1.48
N CYS A 168 -9.11 22.00 -2.40
CA CYS A 168 -8.58 20.66 -2.12
C CYS A 168 -7.49 20.67 -1.04
N ILE A 169 -6.52 21.59 -1.13
CA ILE A 169 -5.45 21.74 -0.14
C ILE A 169 -6.03 22.06 1.25
N ALA A 170 -7.00 22.98 1.32
CA ALA A 170 -7.68 23.30 2.57
C ALA A 170 -8.42 22.09 3.14
N THR A 171 -9.13 21.32 2.31
CA THR A 171 -9.86 20.11 2.73
C THR A 171 -8.94 19.10 3.42
N VAL A 172 -7.73 18.88 2.89
CA VAL A 172 -6.78 17.91 3.46
C VAL A 172 -5.83 18.50 4.52
N GLY A 173 -5.65 19.83 4.57
CA GLY A 173 -4.57 20.50 5.29
C GLY A 173 -4.98 21.35 6.50
N THR A 174 -6.27 21.44 6.85
CA THR A 174 -6.80 22.28 7.94
C THR A 174 -6.46 21.86 9.37
N GLY A 175 -5.66 20.79 9.54
CA GLY A 175 -5.19 20.30 10.83
C GLY A 175 -6.02 19.16 11.42
N ALA A 176 -5.46 18.53 12.46
CA ALA A 176 -6.05 17.35 13.09
C ALA A 176 -7.47 17.63 13.60
N GLY A 177 -8.43 16.78 13.20
CA GLY A 177 -9.85 16.91 13.54
C GLY A 177 -10.67 17.85 12.65
N ARG A 178 -10.04 18.60 11.73
CA ARG A 178 -10.73 19.50 10.78
C ARG A 178 -10.49 19.13 9.31
N SER A 179 -9.47 18.33 9.02
CA SER A 179 -9.19 17.78 7.70
C SER A 179 -10.02 16.53 7.41
N ARG A 180 -10.40 16.31 6.15
CA ARG A 180 -10.91 15.03 5.65
C ARG A 180 -10.18 14.60 4.38
N PRO A 181 -10.20 13.31 4.00
CA PRO A 181 -9.77 12.88 2.67
C PRO A 181 -10.60 13.57 1.57
N LEU A 182 -10.01 13.73 0.40
CA LEU A 182 -10.75 14.18 -0.79
C LEU A 182 -11.74 13.10 -1.23
N SER A 183 -12.87 13.53 -1.81
CA SER A 183 -13.72 12.63 -2.59
C SER A 183 -12.98 12.18 -3.87
N GLU A 184 -13.54 11.18 -4.55
CA GLU A 184 -12.98 10.71 -5.83
C GLU A 184 -12.94 11.84 -6.87
N GLU A 185 -14.03 12.60 -6.98
CA GLU A 185 -14.17 13.73 -7.90
C GLU A 185 -13.22 14.88 -7.57
N GLU A 186 -13.06 15.21 -6.27
CA GLU A 186 -12.11 16.23 -5.82
C GLU A 186 -10.66 15.83 -6.13
N ALA A 187 -10.30 14.57 -5.89
CA ALA A 187 -8.97 14.05 -6.20
C ALA A 187 -8.70 14.01 -7.71
N GLU A 188 -9.73 13.66 -8.49
CA GLU A 188 -9.69 13.65 -9.95
C GLU A 188 -9.50 15.05 -10.54
N ASP A 189 -10.30 16.04 -10.13
CA ASP A 189 -10.16 17.43 -10.57
C ASP A 189 -8.81 18.01 -10.15
N ALA A 190 -8.40 17.78 -8.90
CA ALA A 190 -7.11 18.27 -8.40
C ALA A 190 -5.93 17.77 -9.26
N LEU A 191 -5.89 16.47 -9.59
CA LEU A 191 -4.83 15.96 -10.44
C LEU A 191 -5.00 16.38 -11.91
N ALA A 192 -6.22 16.53 -12.42
CA ALA A 192 -6.47 17.01 -13.78
C ALA A 192 -5.90 18.42 -13.99
N ILE A 193 -6.13 19.34 -13.04
CA ILE A 193 -5.57 20.70 -13.05
C ILE A 193 -4.03 20.67 -13.10
N ILE A 194 -3.41 19.80 -12.29
CA ILE A 194 -1.95 19.64 -12.26
C ILE A 194 -1.43 19.12 -13.60
N LEU A 195 -2.06 18.08 -14.16
CA LEU A 195 -1.64 17.49 -15.42
C LEU A 195 -1.88 18.41 -16.63
N ALA A 196 -2.87 19.30 -16.56
CA ALA A 196 -3.10 20.34 -17.55
C ALA A 196 -2.04 21.47 -17.52
N GLY A 197 -1.25 21.55 -16.45
CA GLY A 197 -0.26 22.63 -16.25
C GLY A 197 -0.88 23.93 -15.75
N GLU A 198 -2.08 23.87 -15.16
CA GLU A 198 -2.84 25.02 -14.67
C GLU A 198 -2.61 25.28 -13.16
N ALA A 199 -1.85 24.41 -12.48
CA ALA A 199 -1.54 24.53 -11.06
C ALA A 199 -0.29 25.38 -10.80
N ASP A 200 -0.32 26.22 -9.77
CA ASP A 200 0.89 26.86 -9.24
C ASP A 200 1.80 25.79 -8.59
N PRO A 201 3.14 25.82 -8.82
CA PRO A 201 4.07 24.87 -8.23
C PRO A 201 3.99 24.75 -6.70
N VAL A 202 3.68 25.84 -6.00
CA VAL A 202 3.48 25.87 -4.55
C VAL A 202 2.24 25.06 -4.16
N GLN A 203 1.16 25.14 -4.94
CA GLN A 203 -0.05 24.35 -4.71
C GLN A 203 0.20 22.86 -4.96
N ILE A 204 0.98 22.51 -5.99
CA ILE A 204 1.39 21.11 -6.24
C ILE A 204 2.15 20.58 -5.03
N GLY A 205 3.18 21.30 -4.56
CA GLY A 205 3.97 20.92 -3.39
C GLY A 205 3.10 20.76 -2.14
N ALA A 206 2.26 21.75 -1.84
CA ALA A 206 1.39 21.74 -0.67
C ALA A 206 0.45 20.52 -0.66
N LEU A 207 -0.24 20.25 -1.78
CA LEU A 207 -1.15 19.12 -1.89
C LEU A 207 -0.41 17.78 -1.75
N MET A 208 0.68 17.61 -2.50
CA MET A 208 1.44 16.34 -2.51
C MET A 208 2.05 16.02 -1.14
N THR A 209 2.59 17.02 -0.44
CA THR A 209 3.18 16.82 0.89
C THR A 209 2.12 16.45 1.93
N VAL A 210 0.97 17.13 1.95
CA VAL A 210 -0.11 16.81 2.91
C VAL A 210 -0.66 15.41 2.67
N LEU A 211 -0.91 15.04 1.41
CA LEU A 211 -1.36 13.69 1.05
C LEU A 211 -0.32 12.63 1.39
N HIS A 212 0.97 12.89 1.15
CA HIS A 212 2.04 11.97 1.50
C HIS A 212 2.15 11.74 3.00
N TYR A 213 2.11 12.82 3.79
CA TYR A 213 2.20 12.76 5.25
C TYR A 213 1.01 12.00 5.87
N ARG A 214 -0.21 12.25 5.39
CA ARG A 214 -1.42 11.56 5.87
C ARG A 214 -1.53 10.12 5.37
N GLY A 215 -1.01 9.85 4.18
CA GLY A 215 -1.26 8.61 3.43
C GLY A 215 -2.55 8.71 2.60
N PRO A 216 -2.50 8.56 1.27
CA PRO A 216 -3.68 8.68 0.43
C PRO A 216 -4.61 7.47 0.61
N THR A 217 -5.91 7.72 0.53
CA THR A 217 -6.96 6.69 0.60
C THR A 217 -7.17 6.04 -0.77
N ALA A 218 -7.83 4.88 -0.81
CA ALA A 218 -8.15 4.20 -2.08
C ALA A 218 -9.00 5.08 -3.02
N VAL A 219 -9.94 5.85 -2.45
CA VAL A 219 -10.82 6.78 -3.17
C VAL A 219 -10.04 7.89 -3.84
N GLU A 220 -9.11 8.52 -3.12
CA GLU A 220 -8.25 9.57 -3.67
C GLU A 220 -7.35 9.03 -4.79
N VAL A 221 -6.77 7.85 -4.57
CA VAL A 221 -5.91 7.23 -5.60
C VAL A 221 -6.73 6.80 -6.82
N ALA A 222 -7.98 6.35 -6.66
CA ALA A 222 -8.87 6.06 -7.78
C ALA A 222 -9.16 7.32 -8.61
N GLY A 223 -9.46 8.45 -7.96
CA GLY A 223 -9.61 9.75 -8.63
C GLY A 223 -8.34 10.17 -9.39
N PHE A 224 -7.17 9.96 -8.80
CA PHE A 224 -5.90 10.19 -9.48
C PHE A 224 -5.73 9.31 -10.73
N VAL A 225 -6.07 8.02 -10.65
CA VAL A 225 -6.00 7.13 -11.82
C VAL A 225 -6.98 7.57 -12.91
N ARG A 226 -8.19 8.00 -12.57
CA ARG A 226 -9.15 8.53 -13.56
C ARG A 226 -8.63 9.79 -14.25
N ALA A 227 -8.07 10.73 -13.49
CA ALA A 227 -7.45 11.93 -14.05
C ALA A 227 -6.29 11.58 -15.00
N MET A 228 -5.42 10.64 -14.61
CA MET A 228 -4.32 10.16 -15.47
C MET A 228 -4.86 9.52 -16.76
N ARG A 229 -5.86 8.64 -16.66
CA ARG A 229 -6.49 7.96 -17.80
C ARG A 229 -7.11 8.96 -18.76
N ARG A 230 -7.87 9.94 -18.25
CA ARG A 230 -8.46 11.01 -19.08
C ARG A 230 -7.38 11.83 -19.77
N HIS A 231 -6.35 12.24 -19.03
CA HIS A 231 -5.29 13.10 -19.55
C HIS A 231 -4.52 12.45 -20.72
N ILE A 232 -4.27 11.14 -20.66
CA ILE A 232 -3.53 10.42 -21.72
C ILE A 232 -4.44 9.86 -22.82
N GLY A 233 -5.76 10.02 -22.72
CA GLY A 233 -6.72 9.37 -23.60
C GLY A 233 -6.62 7.84 -23.54
N ALA A 234 -6.48 7.28 -22.33
CA ALA A 234 -6.39 5.85 -22.11
C ALA A 234 -7.61 5.12 -22.67
N ILE A 235 -7.43 3.88 -23.08
CA ILE A 235 -8.55 3.02 -23.46
C ILE A 235 -9.15 2.43 -22.19
N GLU A 236 -10.48 2.49 -22.06
CA GLU A 236 -11.18 1.89 -20.91
C GLU A 236 -10.87 0.38 -20.80
N PRO A 237 -10.60 -0.12 -19.58
CA PRO A 237 -10.35 -1.55 -19.34
C PRO A 237 -11.46 -2.43 -19.93
N GLY A 238 -11.07 -3.48 -20.65
CA GLY A 238 -11.99 -4.42 -21.31
C GLY A 238 -12.45 -3.98 -22.71
N ASN A 239 -12.30 -2.70 -23.06
CA ASN A 239 -12.50 -2.20 -24.43
C ASN A 239 -11.17 -2.11 -25.22
N GLY A 240 -10.05 -2.43 -24.56
CA GLY A 240 -8.72 -2.47 -25.12
C GLY A 240 -8.47 -3.66 -26.04
N ILE A 241 -7.36 -3.59 -26.78
CA ILE A 241 -6.89 -4.71 -27.61
C ILE A 241 -5.87 -5.60 -26.89
N ALA A 242 -5.36 -5.17 -25.74
CA ALA A 242 -4.42 -5.92 -24.92
C ALA A 242 -5.18 -6.92 -24.04
N ASP A 243 -4.64 -8.13 -23.90
CA ASP A 243 -5.17 -9.11 -22.95
C ASP A 243 -4.58 -8.87 -21.55
N LEU A 244 -3.28 -8.58 -21.51
CA LEU A 244 -2.52 -8.36 -20.28
C LEU A 244 -1.93 -6.94 -20.23
N ASP A 245 -2.20 -6.25 -19.13
CA ASP A 245 -1.56 -5.03 -18.70
C ASP A 245 -0.48 -5.33 -17.65
N TRP A 246 0.75 -4.92 -17.92
CA TRP A 246 1.93 -5.28 -17.12
C TRP A 246 2.76 -4.04 -16.77
N PRO A 247 2.40 -3.33 -15.69
CA PRO A 247 3.15 -2.17 -15.22
C PRO A 247 4.53 -2.54 -14.69
N CYS A 248 5.54 -1.74 -15.04
CA CYS A 248 6.95 -1.96 -14.70
C CYS A 248 7.66 -0.64 -14.30
N TYR A 249 7.40 -0.15 -13.08
CA TYR A 249 7.96 1.12 -12.57
C TYR A 249 9.16 0.88 -11.65
N LEU A 250 10.26 0.41 -12.22
CA LEU A 250 11.41 -0.07 -11.47
C LEU A 250 12.19 1.07 -10.79
N SER A 251 12.64 0.80 -9.55
CA SER A 251 13.59 1.67 -8.85
C SER A 251 14.99 1.58 -9.49
N PRO A 252 15.73 2.69 -9.65
CA PRO A 252 17.14 2.67 -10.07
C PRO A 252 18.08 1.84 -9.17
N LYS A 253 17.64 1.55 -7.94
CA LYS A 253 18.34 0.69 -6.98
C LYS A 253 18.26 -0.79 -7.35
N LEU A 254 17.32 -1.20 -8.21
CA LEU A 254 17.14 -2.58 -8.63
C LEU A 254 18.13 -2.96 -9.75
N LYS A 255 19.25 -3.55 -9.37
CA LYS A 255 20.33 -3.91 -10.31
C LYS A 255 20.14 -5.24 -11.03
N THR A 256 19.14 -6.04 -10.67
CA THR A 256 18.86 -7.34 -11.32
C THR A 256 18.46 -7.17 -12.79
N ALA A 257 18.72 -8.19 -13.60
CA ALA A 257 18.28 -8.19 -14.99
C ALA A 257 16.75 -8.30 -15.09
N PRO A 258 16.09 -7.65 -16.07
CA PRO A 258 14.64 -7.62 -16.19
C PRO A 258 14.12 -8.92 -16.86
N TRP A 259 14.06 -10.02 -16.12
CA TRP A 259 13.66 -11.33 -16.65
C TRP A 259 12.19 -11.37 -17.06
N PHE A 260 11.34 -10.56 -16.43
CA PHE A 260 9.93 -10.42 -16.80
C PHE A 260 9.70 -10.01 -18.28
N LEU A 261 10.65 -9.34 -18.94
CA LEU A 261 10.54 -9.02 -20.36
C LEU A 261 10.63 -10.27 -21.25
N HIS A 262 11.46 -11.25 -20.87
CA HIS A 262 11.49 -12.56 -21.52
C HIS A 262 10.24 -13.38 -21.20
N ALA A 263 9.72 -13.25 -19.98
CA ALA A 263 8.45 -13.88 -19.61
C ALA A 263 7.28 -13.32 -20.46
N ALA A 264 7.23 -12.00 -20.69
CA ALA A 264 6.22 -11.37 -21.54
C ALA A 264 6.26 -11.92 -22.98
N ARG A 265 7.45 -12.18 -23.54
CA ARG A 265 7.58 -12.84 -24.86
C ARG A 265 6.98 -14.24 -24.88
N LEU A 266 7.15 -15.03 -23.81
CA LEU A 266 6.51 -16.35 -23.70
C LEU A 266 4.99 -16.25 -23.58
N VAL A 267 4.46 -15.18 -22.98
CA VAL A 267 3.01 -14.94 -22.91
C VAL A 267 2.45 -14.60 -24.29
N VAL A 268 3.20 -13.84 -25.10
CA VAL A 268 2.89 -13.58 -26.52
C VAL A 268 2.92 -14.87 -27.34
N ASP A 269 3.93 -15.70 -27.12
CA ASP A 269 4.05 -17.01 -27.73
C ASP A 269 2.87 -17.94 -27.37
N ALA A 270 2.24 -17.72 -26.22
CA ALA A 270 1.02 -18.42 -25.82
C ALA A 270 -0.26 -17.86 -26.47
N GLY A 271 -0.15 -16.85 -27.33
CA GLY A 271 -1.24 -16.26 -28.10
C GLY A 271 -1.90 -15.03 -27.46
N HIS A 272 -1.31 -14.45 -26.41
CA HIS A 272 -1.89 -13.32 -25.69
C HIS A 272 -1.19 -12.00 -25.99
N ARG A 273 -1.96 -10.92 -26.12
CA ARG A 273 -1.44 -9.58 -26.36
C ARG A 273 -1.02 -8.91 -25.05
N VAL A 274 0.23 -8.50 -24.97
CA VAL A 274 0.82 -7.95 -23.73
C VAL A 274 1.20 -6.49 -23.93
N VAL A 275 0.71 -5.61 -23.05
CA VAL A 275 1.24 -4.25 -22.94
C VAL A 275 2.11 -4.16 -21.68
N LEU A 276 3.34 -3.70 -21.86
CA LEU A 276 4.23 -3.32 -20.79
C LEU A 276 4.27 -1.79 -20.74
N HIS A 277 4.13 -1.19 -19.56
CA HIS A 277 4.27 0.26 -19.44
C HIS A 277 4.97 0.64 -18.13
N GLY A 278 5.85 1.63 -18.18
CA GLY A 278 6.61 1.97 -16.98
C GLY A 278 7.83 2.83 -17.22
N SER A 279 8.75 2.81 -16.25
CA SER A 279 9.98 3.61 -16.27
C SER A 279 11.03 2.98 -15.37
N TYR A 280 12.31 3.22 -15.67
CA TYR A 280 13.44 2.81 -14.83
C TYR A 280 14.06 4.04 -14.12
N GLY A 281 13.28 4.66 -13.24
CA GLY A 281 13.59 5.95 -12.62
C GLY A 281 14.12 7.03 -13.58
N GLU A 282 14.72 8.08 -13.04
CA GLU A 282 15.12 9.27 -13.82
C GLU A 282 16.64 9.53 -13.84
N GLU A 283 17.43 8.75 -13.11
CA GLU A 283 18.83 9.05 -12.82
C GLU A 283 19.78 7.87 -13.10
N GLY A 284 21.04 8.22 -13.39
CA GLY A 284 22.11 7.28 -13.67
C GLY A 284 22.22 6.88 -15.13
N THR A 285 23.31 6.20 -15.46
CA THR A 285 23.58 5.62 -16.79
C THR A 285 22.52 4.60 -17.21
N ASP A 286 21.83 4.03 -16.22
CA ASP A 286 20.88 2.93 -16.41
C ASP A 286 19.45 3.42 -16.68
N ARG A 287 19.16 4.73 -16.74
CA ARG A 287 17.78 5.26 -16.85
C ARG A 287 16.97 4.73 -18.04
N TYR A 288 17.63 4.24 -19.08
CA TYR A 288 17.03 3.62 -20.27
C TYR A 288 17.10 2.09 -20.28
N LYS A 289 17.32 1.46 -19.12
CA LYS A 289 17.55 0.01 -19.02
C LYS A 289 16.39 -0.80 -19.59
N LEU A 290 15.14 -0.37 -19.37
CA LEU A 290 13.96 -1.08 -19.87
C LEU A 290 13.83 -0.93 -21.38
N GLU A 291 14.09 0.25 -21.94
CA GLU A 291 14.10 0.53 -23.37
C GLU A 291 15.20 -0.29 -24.06
N VAL A 292 16.42 -0.29 -23.52
CA VAL A 292 17.55 -1.07 -24.04
C VAL A 292 17.24 -2.57 -24.00
N ALA A 293 16.67 -3.06 -22.90
CA ALA A 293 16.28 -4.45 -22.77
C ALA A 293 15.12 -4.82 -23.70
N ALA A 294 14.08 -3.97 -23.80
CA ALA A 294 12.96 -4.16 -24.71
C ALA A 294 13.43 -4.23 -26.17
N SER A 295 14.28 -3.28 -26.60
CA SER A 295 14.89 -3.29 -27.93
C SER A 295 15.69 -4.57 -28.18
N ALA A 296 16.55 -4.98 -27.25
CA ALA A 296 17.33 -6.22 -27.36
C ALA A 296 16.45 -7.49 -27.39
N ALA A 297 15.28 -7.44 -26.74
CA ALA A 297 14.28 -8.50 -26.77
C ALA A 297 13.37 -8.48 -28.02
N GLY A 298 13.51 -7.50 -28.91
CA GLY A 298 12.64 -7.32 -30.07
C GLY A 298 11.22 -6.83 -29.72
N ILE A 299 11.04 -6.22 -28.54
CA ILE A 299 9.77 -5.65 -28.10
C ILE A 299 9.67 -4.21 -28.64
N PRO A 300 8.64 -3.86 -29.43
CA PRO A 300 8.48 -2.50 -29.96
C PRO A 300 8.33 -1.47 -28.85
N ILE A 301 9.21 -0.46 -28.85
CA ILE A 301 9.13 0.70 -27.96
C ILE A 301 8.22 1.73 -28.61
N CYS A 302 7.13 2.07 -27.95
CA CYS A 302 6.06 2.89 -28.50
C CYS A 302 6.04 4.27 -27.83
N THR A 303 5.96 5.31 -28.65
CA THR A 303 5.95 6.71 -28.17
C THR A 303 4.55 7.31 -28.03
N SER A 304 3.51 6.54 -28.34
CA SER A 304 2.11 6.96 -28.23
C SER A 304 1.17 5.76 -28.10
N ILE A 305 -0.07 6.02 -27.64
CA ILE A 305 -1.17 5.04 -27.61
C ILE A 305 -1.44 4.45 -29.00
N THR A 306 -1.38 5.28 -30.06
CA THR A 306 -1.57 4.83 -31.45
C THR A 306 -0.46 3.89 -31.93
N ALA A 307 0.80 4.21 -31.61
CA ALA A 307 1.94 3.34 -31.93
C ALA A 307 1.82 1.99 -31.19
N ALA A 308 1.47 2.03 -29.90
CA ALA A 308 1.22 0.84 -29.11
C ALA A 308 0.09 -0.01 -29.68
N LYS A 309 -1.01 0.62 -30.12
CA LYS A 309 -2.13 -0.08 -30.77
C LYS A 309 -1.69 -0.84 -32.02
N THR A 310 -0.79 -0.23 -32.79
CA THR A 310 -0.24 -0.84 -34.02
C THR A 310 0.69 -2.01 -33.67
N ALA A 311 1.60 -1.83 -32.72
CA ALA A 311 2.53 -2.86 -32.26
C ALA A 311 1.81 -4.09 -31.67
N LEU A 312 0.77 -3.89 -30.86
CA LEU A 312 -0.04 -4.99 -30.32
C LEU A 312 -0.77 -5.79 -31.41
N ARG A 313 -1.13 -5.17 -32.54
CA ARG A 313 -1.75 -5.86 -33.67
C ARG A 313 -0.76 -6.66 -34.51
N SER A 314 0.45 -6.12 -34.74
CA SER A 314 1.45 -6.74 -35.60
C SER A 314 2.37 -7.71 -34.88
N ALA A 315 2.79 -7.39 -33.66
CA ALA A 315 3.77 -8.15 -32.88
C ALA A 315 3.18 -8.81 -31.63
N GLY A 316 1.94 -8.50 -31.25
CA GLY A 316 1.32 -9.00 -30.03
C GLY A 316 1.87 -8.39 -28.73
N ILE A 317 2.87 -7.51 -28.81
CA ILE A 317 3.49 -6.89 -27.63
C ILE A 317 3.89 -5.44 -27.90
N ALA A 318 3.81 -4.61 -26.88
CA ALA A 318 4.29 -3.23 -26.91
C ALA A 318 4.87 -2.83 -25.56
N TYR A 319 5.95 -2.05 -25.57
CA TYR A 319 6.46 -1.34 -24.40
C TYR A 319 6.19 0.16 -24.53
N LEU A 320 5.50 0.76 -23.56
CA LEU A 320 5.25 2.20 -23.47
C LEU A 320 6.04 2.83 -22.30
N PRO A 321 7.11 3.58 -22.58
CA PRO A 321 7.79 4.38 -21.56
C PRO A 321 6.88 5.47 -21.00
N LEU A 322 6.82 5.63 -19.67
CA LEU A 322 5.99 6.65 -19.01
C LEU A 322 6.28 8.07 -19.52
N SER A 323 7.55 8.36 -19.78
CA SER A 323 8.00 9.64 -20.34
C SER A 323 7.41 9.95 -21.72
N ALA A 324 6.99 8.92 -22.48
CA ALA A 324 6.43 9.08 -23.81
C ALA A 324 4.90 9.21 -23.79
N PHE A 325 4.19 8.35 -23.05
CA PHE A 325 2.72 8.35 -23.08
C PHE A 325 2.07 9.24 -22.01
N ALA A 326 2.78 9.54 -20.90
CA ALA A 326 2.27 10.39 -19.82
C ALA A 326 3.38 11.33 -19.28
N PRO A 327 3.90 12.25 -20.11
CA PRO A 327 5.05 13.07 -19.75
C PRO A 327 4.81 13.92 -18.48
N GLN A 328 3.61 14.45 -18.27
CA GLN A 328 3.30 15.22 -17.06
C GLN A 328 3.32 14.37 -15.79
N VAL A 329 2.80 13.13 -15.87
CA VAL A 329 2.88 12.16 -14.76
C VAL A 329 4.34 11.81 -14.48
N TYR A 330 5.15 11.58 -15.53
CA TYR A 330 6.58 11.35 -15.40
C TYR A 330 7.27 12.50 -14.64
N ARG A 331 7.04 13.75 -15.06
CA ARG A 331 7.59 14.94 -14.39
C ARG A 331 7.17 15.06 -12.92
N LEU A 332 5.92 14.72 -12.61
CA LEU A 332 5.39 14.78 -11.26
C LEU A 332 6.07 13.74 -10.34
N LEU A 333 6.31 12.53 -10.82
CA LEU A 333 7.11 11.54 -10.08
C LEU A 333 8.56 12.00 -9.87
N GLY A 334 9.13 12.71 -10.84
CA GLY A 334 10.47 13.30 -10.78
C GLY A 334 10.67 14.35 -9.69
N LEU A 335 9.59 14.93 -9.15
CA LEU A 335 9.66 15.80 -7.97
C LEU A 335 10.23 15.10 -6.74
N TYR A 336 10.30 13.76 -6.73
CA TYR A 336 11.03 13.01 -5.71
C TYR A 336 12.43 13.59 -5.46
N ARG A 337 13.15 14.03 -6.49
CA ARG A 337 14.50 14.60 -6.33
C ARG A 337 14.53 15.98 -5.69
N LEU A 338 13.47 16.76 -5.87
CA LEU A 338 13.37 18.07 -5.24
C LEU A 338 12.95 17.95 -3.78
N MET A 339 12.04 17.01 -3.48
CA MET A 339 11.41 16.90 -2.17
C MET A 339 12.03 15.79 -1.29
N GLU A 340 12.91 14.95 -1.85
CA GLU A 340 13.53 13.78 -1.22
C GLU A 340 12.51 12.81 -0.58
N MET A 341 11.25 12.88 -1.02
CA MET A 341 10.11 12.11 -0.52
C MET A 341 9.30 11.52 -1.67
N ARG A 342 8.75 10.33 -1.46
CA ARG A 342 8.03 9.58 -2.49
C ARG A 342 6.68 10.23 -2.77
N MET A 343 6.33 10.45 -4.04
CA MET A 343 5.01 11.02 -4.38
C MET A 343 3.86 10.09 -3.94
N PRO A 344 2.70 10.64 -3.50
CA PRO A 344 1.52 9.84 -3.17
C PRO A 344 0.86 9.16 -4.39
N LEU A 345 1.44 9.30 -5.59
CA LEU A 345 0.94 8.75 -6.85
C LEU A 345 1.46 7.36 -7.20
N ASN A 346 2.34 6.78 -6.38
CA ASN A 346 2.99 5.53 -6.75
C ASN A 346 2.04 4.34 -6.85
N ALA A 347 0.97 4.30 -6.05
CA ALA A 347 -0.06 3.29 -6.24
C ALA A 347 -0.87 3.54 -7.53
N ALA A 348 -1.11 4.80 -7.89
CA ALA A 348 -1.89 5.18 -9.07
C ALA A 348 -1.23 4.72 -10.38
N ILE A 349 0.08 4.91 -10.53
CA ILE A 349 0.77 4.65 -11.80
C ILE A 349 0.71 3.17 -12.24
N HIS A 350 0.63 2.26 -11.28
CA HIS A 350 0.45 0.82 -11.53
C HIS A 350 -0.94 0.46 -12.05
N LEU A 351 -1.92 1.35 -11.91
CA LEU A 351 -3.32 1.09 -12.24
C LEU A 351 -3.81 1.93 -13.43
N ILE A 352 -2.92 2.66 -14.10
CA ILE A 352 -3.26 3.47 -15.29
C ILE A 352 -3.88 2.60 -16.38
N ASN A 353 -3.27 1.46 -16.70
CA ASN A 353 -3.70 0.54 -17.76
C ASN A 353 -3.99 1.29 -19.09
N PRO A 354 -2.97 1.90 -19.72
CA PRO A 354 -3.15 2.86 -20.81
C PRO A 354 -3.83 2.28 -22.06
N MET A 355 -3.71 0.96 -22.27
CA MET A 355 -4.26 0.25 -23.44
C MET A 355 -5.53 -0.55 -23.13
N GLY A 356 -6.14 -0.36 -21.95
CA GLY A 356 -7.40 -1.01 -21.59
C GLY A 356 -7.33 -2.54 -21.50
N GLY A 357 -6.17 -3.06 -21.07
CA GLY A 357 -5.95 -4.50 -20.88
C GLY A 357 -7.01 -5.12 -19.98
N ARG A 358 -7.48 -6.32 -20.33
CA ARG A 358 -8.54 -7.00 -19.57
C ARG A 358 -8.07 -7.40 -18.18
N THR A 359 -6.84 -7.90 -18.08
CA THR A 359 -6.21 -8.37 -16.84
C THR A 359 -4.98 -7.52 -16.55
N SER A 360 -4.80 -7.06 -15.30
CA SER A 360 -3.56 -6.40 -14.86
C SER A 360 -2.72 -7.31 -13.95
N LEU A 361 -1.40 -7.26 -14.12
CA LEU A 361 -0.45 -8.04 -13.31
C LEU A 361 0.55 -7.11 -12.58
N LEU A 362 0.44 -7.05 -11.25
CA LEU A 362 1.19 -6.14 -10.39
C LEU A 362 2.21 -6.88 -9.50
N GLY A 363 3.25 -6.17 -9.09
CA GLY A 363 4.12 -6.59 -7.99
C GLY A 363 4.01 -5.63 -6.81
N VAL A 364 3.42 -6.08 -5.71
CA VAL A 364 3.26 -5.26 -4.50
C VAL A 364 3.64 -6.08 -3.27
N ALA A 365 4.82 -5.80 -2.71
CA ALA A 365 5.39 -6.59 -1.62
C ALA A 365 4.75 -6.33 -0.25
N ASN A 366 4.30 -5.09 0.01
CA ASN A 366 3.82 -4.70 1.33
C ASN A 366 2.34 -5.08 1.53
N PRO A 367 1.96 -5.84 2.59
CA PRO A 367 0.58 -6.18 2.92
C PRO A 367 -0.44 -5.05 2.77
N SER A 368 -0.21 -3.91 3.42
CA SER A 368 -1.14 -2.78 3.40
C SER A 368 -1.32 -2.20 2.00
N SER A 369 -0.24 -2.15 1.23
CA SER A 369 -0.26 -1.66 -0.15
C SER A 369 -0.96 -2.64 -1.11
N ARG A 370 -0.96 -3.95 -0.82
CA ARG A 370 -1.71 -4.95 -1.61
C ARG A 370 -3.20 -4.74 -1.45
N THR A 371 -3.67 -4.62 -0.20
CA THR A 371 -5.07 -4.32 0.11
C THR A 371 -5.49 -2.99 -0.53
N LEU A 372 -4.67 -1.95 -0.38
CA LEU A 372 -4.92 -0.66 -1.03
C LEU A 372 -5.05 -0.79 -2.56
N SER A 373 -4.12 -1.50 -3.22
CA SER A 373 -4.15 -1.68 -4.68
C SER A 373 -5.40 -2.43 -5.15
N ARG A 374 -5.82 -3.45 -4.40
CA ARG A 374 -7.07 -4.18 -4.65
C ARG A 374 -8.28 -3.26 -4.51
N ASP A 375 -8.36 -2.50 -3.43
CA ASP A 375 -9.49 -1.62 -3.16
C ASP A 375 -9.61 -0.51 -4.22
N ILE A 376 -8.47 0.06 -4.66
CA ILE A 376 -8.43 1.00 -5.79
C ILE A 376 -8.93 0.32 -7.07
N ALA A 377 -8.45 -0.90 -7.36
CA ALA A 377 -8.87 -1.62 -8.56
C ALA A 377 -10.39 -1.89 -8.57
N MET A 378 -10.98 -2.23 -7.42
CA MET A 378 -12.43 -2.40 -7.28
C MET A 378 -13.19 -1.08 -7.53
N LEU A 379 -12.72 0.05 -6.99
CA LEU A 379 -13.31 1.38 -7.23
C LEU A 379 -13.24 1.79 -8.71
N LEU A 380 -12.17 1.40 -9.40
CA LEU A 380 -11.99 1.63 -10.84
C LEU A 380 -12.79 0.64 -11.71
N GLY A 381 -13.52 -0.31 -11.11
CA GLY A 381 -14.29 -1.33 -11.83
C GLY A 381 -13.45 -2.44 -12.45
N THR A 382 -12.16 -2.55 -12.09
CA THR A 382 -11.28 -3.62 -12.56
C THR A 382 -11.72 -4.94 -11.94
N ARG A 383 -12.00 -5.93 -12.79
CA ARG A 383 -12.48 -7.26 -12.37
C ARG A 383 -11.40 -8.34 -12.34
N GLU A 384 -10.36 -8.16 -13.15
CA GLU A 384 -9.27 -9.12 -13.31
C GLU A 384 -7.94 -8.47 -12.93
N LEU A 385 -7.42 -8.85 -11.77
CA LEU A 385 -6.17 -8.32 -11.22
C LEU A 385 -5.41 -9.45 -10.56
N THR A 386 -4.10 -9.54 -10.78
CA THR A 386 -3.23 -10.39 -9.97
C THR A 386 -2.09 -9.56 -9.41
N ILE A 387 -1.81 -9.74 -8.11
CA ILE A 387 -0.72 -9.09 -7.39
C ILE A 387 0.22 -10.16 -6.86
N LEU A 388 1.48 -10.12 -7.32
CA LEU A 388 2.57 -10.89 -6.74
C LEU A 388 3.01 -10.23 -5.44
N GLY A 389 2.81 -10.92 -4.32
CA GLY A 389 2.90 -10.32 -3.00
C GLY A 389 4.31 -10.21 -2.40
N ASN A 390 5.36 -10.51 -3.15
CA ASN A 390 6.75 -10.47 -2.68
C ASN A 390 7.71 -9.66 -3.57
N THR A 391 7.21 -9.13 -4.69
CA THR A 391 7.94 -8.21 -5.55
C THR A 391 7.37 -6.81 -5.47
N ARG A 392 8.19 -5.81 -5.77
CA ARG A 392 7.83 -4.41 -5.63
C ARG A 392 7.96 -3.71 -6.97
N ASP A 393 6.98 -2.88 -7.28
CA ASP A 393 6.91 -1.97 -8.43
C ASP A 393 6.91 -2.66 -9.82
N HIS A 394 7.02 -3.98 -9.90
CA HIS A 394 6.87 -4.78 -11.11
C HIS A 394 6.56 -6.23 -10.74
N ALA A 395 5.77 -6.91 -11.57
CA ALA A 395 5.53 -8.33 -11.40
C ALA A 395 6.65 -9.15 -12.04
N GLU A 396 7.54 -9.67 -11.19
CA GLU A 396 8.48 -10.74 -11.52
C GLU A 396 8.35 -11.79 -10.41
N PHE A 397 8.37 -13.07 -10.74
CA PHE A 397 8.18 -14.13 -9.76
C PHE A 397 9.51 -14.43 -9.05
N THR A 398 9.49 -14.67 -7.74
CA THR A 398 10.69 -15.14 -7.02
C THR A 398 10.55 -16.62 -6.67
N PRO A 399 10.94 -17.55 -7.57
CA PRO A 399 10.59 -18.97 -7.44
C PRO A 399 11.17 -19.65 -6.20
N TYR A 400 12.21 -19.07 -5.61
CA TYR A 400 12.92 -19.62 -4.44
C TYR A 400 12.42 -19.06 -3.10
N ARG A 401 11.30 -18.33 -3.13
CA ARG A 401 10.58 -17.87 -1.95
C ARG A 401 9.11 -18.18 -2.14
N GLN A 402 8.44 -18.45 -1.03
CA GLN A 402 6.99 -18.56 -1.05
C GLN A 402 6.40 -17.26 -1.61
N THR A 403 5.51 -17.40 -2.59
CA THR A 403 4.96 -16.27 -3.33
C THR A 403 3.44 -16.31 -3.25
N PRO A 404 2.81 -15.43 -2.47
CA PRO A 404 1.36 -15.28 -2.50
C PRO A 404 0.93 -14.50 -3.74
N LEU A 405 -0.08 -15.03 -4.43
CA LEU A 405 -0.80 -14.41 -5.54
C LEU A 405 -2.16 -13.94 -5.03
N PHE A 406 -2.31 -12.63 -4.87
CA PHE A 406 -3.61 -12.02 -4.53
C PHE A 406 -4.33 -11.68 -5.81
N ARG A 407 -5.54 -12.16 -5.97
CA ARG A 407 -6.27 -12.07 -7.23
C ARG A 407 -7.64 -11.44 -7.02
N LEU A 408 -8.09 -10.71 -8.03
CA LEU A 408 -9.49 -10.43 -8.29
C LEU A 408 -9.84 -11.22 -9.55
N VAL A 409 -10.82 -12.10 -9.44
CA VAL A 409 -11.34 -12.92 -10.55
C VAL A 409 -12.83 -12.67 -10.64
N GLY A 410 -13.31 -12.07 -11.74
CA GLY A 410 -14.69 -11.60 -11.83
C GLY A 410 -15.09 -10.57 -10.77
N GLY A 411 -14.11 -9.88 -10.15
CA GLY A 411 -14.32 -8.97 -9.02
C GLY A 411 -14.29 -9.63 -7.64
N GLU A 412 -14.22 -10.96 -7.55
CA GLU A 412 -14.12 -11.69 -6.29
C GLU A 412 -12.65 -11.88 -5.89
N ALA A 413 -12.35 -11.63 -4.61
CA ALA A 413 -10.99 -11.76 -4.10
C ALA A 413 -10.63 -13.22 -3.84
N SER A 414 -9.50 -13.66 -4.35
CA SER A 414 -8.90 -14.96 -4.03
C SER A 414 -7.41 -14.84 -3.73
N GLU A 415 -6.89 -15.76 -2.93
CA GLU A 415 -5.46 -15.81 -2.61
C GLU A 415 -4.96 -17.23 -2.83
N VAL A 416 -3.87 -17.35 -3.58
CA VAL A 416 -3.18 -18.63 -3.80
C VAL A 416 -1.74 -18.47 -3.39
N ILE A 417 -1.26 -19.38 -2.54
CA ILE A 417 0.12 -19.39 -2.09
C ILE A 417 0.90 -20.40 -2.91
N ILE A 418 1.90 -19.93 -3.65
CA ILE A 418 2.80 -20.79 -4.39
C ILE A 418 4.02 -21.13 -3.51
N PRO A 419 4.33 -22.43 -3.29
CA PRO A 419 5.46 -22.83 -2.47
C PRO A 419 6.80 -22.48 -3.13
N ALA A 420 7.83 -22.29 -2.30
CA ALA A 420 9.19 -22.09 -2.79
C ALA A 420 9.73 -23.36 -3.45
N LYS A 421 10.41 -23.21 -4.59
CA LYS A 421 11.23 -24.26 -5.20
C LYS A 421 12.61 -24.29 -4.53
N ILE A 422 13.28 -25.43 -4.60
CA ILE A 422 14.66 -25.56 -4.11
C ILE A 422 15.56 -24.67 -4.96
N ALA A 423 16.35 -23.83 -4.29
CA ALA A 423 17.28 -22.95 -4.98
C ALA A 423 18.48 -23.77 -5.51
N PRO A 424 18.75 -23.74 -6.82
CA PRO A 424 19.96 -24.37 -7.34
C PRO A 424 21.20 -23.57 -6.88
N PRO A 425 22.40 -24.17 -6.98
CA PRO A 425 23.66 -23.53 -6.57
C PRO A 425 23.84 -22.13 -7.18
N ALA A 426 24.55 -21.26 -6.47
CA ALA A 426 24.91 -19.96 -7.02
C ALA A 426 25.88 -20.13 -8.19
N GLU A 427 25.62 -19.42 -9.30
CA GLU A 427 26.40 -19.60 -10.52
C GLU A 427 27.76 -18.89 -10.48
N PRO A 428 28.76 -19.43 -11.21
CA PRO A 428 30.05 -18.77 -11.37
C PRO A 428 29.91 -17.45 -12.12
N ARG A 429 30.78 -16.50 -11.80
CA ARG A 429 30.83 -15.21 -12.50
C ARG A 429 31.19 -15.45 -13.97
N THR A 430 30.31 -15.03 -14.87
CA THR A 430 30.63 -14.96 -16.30
C THR A 430 31.48 -13.71 -16.57
N GLY A 431 32.32 -13.76 -17.61
CA GLY A 431 33.02 -12.57 -18.11
C GLY A 431 32.11 -11.62 -18.92
N LEU A 432 30.81 -11.94 -19.02
CA LEU A 432 29.82 -11.18 -19.76
C LEU A 432 29.32 -10.00 -18.94
N SER A 433 28.97 -8.91 -19.61
CA SER A 433 28.16 -7.85 -18.99
C SER A 433 26.77 -8.39 -18.62
N SER A 434 26.07 -7.71 -17.69
CA SER A 434 24.72 -8.13 -17.29
C SER A 434 23.73 -8.19 -18.45
N ARG A 435 23.89 -7.34 -19.46
CA ARG A 435 23.05 -7.34 -20.67
C ARG A 435 23.37 -8.53 -21.57
N GLU A 436 24.65 -8.78 -21.84
CA GLU A 436 25.08 -9.92 -22.66
C GLU A 436 24.66 -11.24 -22.01
N TYR A 437 24.83 -11.35 -20.70
CA TYR A 437 24.38 -12.50 -19.93
C TYR A 437 22.87 -12.71 -20.03
N TRP A 438 22.08 -11.66 -19.80
CA TRP A 438 20.62 -11.70 -19.90
C TRP A 438 20.16 -12.18 -21.30
N GLN A 439 20.79 -11.68 -22.36
CA GLN A 439 20.50 -12.10 -23.72
C GLN A 439 21.00 -13.52 -24.01
N ALA A 440 22.15 -13.92 -23.48
CA ALA A 440 22.73 -15.25 -23.67
C ALA A 440 21.87 -16.36 -23.05
N VAL A 441 21.24 -16.11 -21.89
CA VAL A 441 20.27 -17.04 -21.29
C VAL A 441 19.06 -17.25 -22.22
N TRP A 442 18.55 -16.17 -22.83
CA TRP A 442 17.45 -16.28 -23.78
C TRP A 442 17.83 -17.04 -25.05
N THR A 443 19.00 -16.80 -25.62
CA THR A 443 19.45 -17.52 -26.83
C THR A 443 19.83 -18.97 -26.55
N GLY A 444 20.09 -19.32 -25.28
CA GLY A 444 20.65 -20.59 -24.86
C GLY A 444 22.18 -20.67 -24.98
N ALA A 445 22.85 -19.55 -25.27
CA ALA A 445 24.30 -19.43 -25.27
C ALA A 445 24.89 -19.47 -23.84
N ALA A 446 24.09 -19.08 -22.85
CA ALA A 446 24.34 -19.35 -21.43
C ALA A 446 23.17 -20.18 -20.88
N ARG A 447 23.45 -21.06 -19.92
CA ARG A 447 22.43 -21.79 -19.16
C ARG A 447 22.46 -21.29 -17.74
N ASP A 448 21.29 -20.93 -17.22
CA ASP A 448 21.13 -20.49 -15.84
C ASP A 448 19.79 -20.99 -15.31
N GLU A 449 19.80 -22.05 -14.52
CA GLU A 449 18.58 -22.65 -13.99
C GLU A 449 17.76 -21.65 -13.16
N ARG A 450 18.41 -20.67 -12.51
CA ARG A 450 17.75 -19.63 -11.72
C ARG A 450 17.02 -18.64 -12.59
N ALA A 451 17.68 -18.13 -13.61
CA ALA A 451 17.07 -17.23 -14.57
C ALA A 451 15.94 -17.94 -15.34
N GLU A 452 16.19 -19.16 -15.82
CA GLU A 452 15.20 -19.96 -16.55
C GLU A 452 13.94 -20.22 -15.71
N THR A 453 14.11 -20.66 -14.46
CA THR A 453 12.97 -20.87 -13.55
C THR A 453 12.23 -19.57 -13.28
N THR A 454 12.94 -18.45 -13.09
CA THR A 454 12.35 -17.13 -12.88
C THR A 454 11.50 -16.70 -14.08
N ILE A 455 12.03 -16.84 -15.30
CA ILE A 455 11.31 -16.52 -16.54
C ILE A 455 10.05 -17.39 -16.67
N ILE A 456 10.18 -18.71 -16.48
CA ILE A 456 9.07 -19.66 -16.64
C ILE A 456 7.96 -19.38 -15.62
N THR A 457 8.32 -19.24 -14.34
CA THR A 457 7.33 -18.99 -13.28
C THR A 457 6.68 -17.62 -13.38
N THR A 458 7.42 -16.60 -13.85
CA THR A 458 6.86 -15.27 -14.13
C THR A 458 5.84 -15.31 -15.27
N ALA A 459 6.14 -16.00 -16.37
CA ALA A 459 5.19 -16.17 -17.47
C ALA A 459 3.99 -17.04 -17.06
N ALA A 460 4.20 -18.06 -16.23
CA ALA A 460 3.12 -18.89 -15.69
C ALA A 460 2.14 -18.06 -14.83
N ALA A 461 2.65 -17.17 -13.98
CA ALA A 461 1.82 -16.25 -13.21
C ALA A 461 0.95 -15.35 -14.10
N ALA A 462 1.51 -14.86 -15.21
CA ALA A 462 0.77 -14.11 -16.22
C ALA A 462 -0.32 -14.96 -16.90
N LEU A 463 -0.02 -16.21 -17.28
CA LEU A 463 -1.01 -17.10 -17.90
C LEU A 463 -2.16 -17.48 -16.94
N VAL A 464 -1.85 -17.76 -15.67
CA VAL A 464 -2.86 -17.98 -14.62
C VAL A 464 -3.80 -16.79 -14.50
N SER A 465 -3.23 -15.58 -14.55
CA SER A 465 -3.99 -14.33 -14.50
C SER A 465 -4.90 -14.13 -15.72
N LEU A 466 -4.46 -14.57 -16.90
CA LEU A 466 -5.19 -14.39 -18.16
C LEU A 466 -6.31 -15.42 -18.38
N ARG A 467 -6.12 -16.65 -17.89
CA ARG A 467 -7.01 -17.80 -18.15
C ARG A 467 -8.00 -18.08 -17.02
N ASN A 468 -7.89 -17.37 -15.90
CA ASN A 468 -8.69 -17.60 -14.69
C ASN A 468 -8.71 -19.07 -14.23
N HIS A 469 -7.57 -19.75 -14.41
CA HIS A 469 -7.38 -21.13 -14.00
C HIS A 469 -6.41 -21.19 -12.82
N ASP A 470 -6.73 -21.95 -11.79
CA ASP A 470 -5.97 -21.95 -10.52
C ASP A 470 -4.74 -22.88 -10.54
N ASP A 471 -4.55 -23.66 -11.61
CA ASP A 471 -3.42 -24.57 -11.73
C ASP A 471 -2.15 -23.86 -12.24
N PHE A 472 -1.31 -23.47 -11.29
CA PHE A 472 -0.02 -22.84 -11.55
C PHE A 472 1.03 -23.79 -12.15
N GLU A 473 0.99 -25.09 -11.82
CA GLU A 473 1.99 -26.04 -12.34
C GLU A 473 1.67 -26.41 -13.79
N ALA A 474 0.40 -26.59 -14.16
CA ALA A 474 0.00 -26.74 -15.56
C ALA A 474 0.38 -25.52 -16.42
N ALA A 475 0.28 -24.31 -15.86
CA ALA A 475 0.77 -23.10 -16.51
C ALA A 475 2.31 -23.12 -16.67
N CYS A 476 3.05 -23.57 -15.66
CA CYS A 476 4.50 -23.74 -15.74
C CYS A 476 4.91 -24.76 -16.82
N GLU A 477 4.20 -25.88 -16.96
CA GLU A 477 4.44 -26.87 -18.00
C GLU A 477 4.22 -26.32 -19.40
N THR A 478 3.10 -25.60 -19.61
CA THR A 478 2.80 -24.92 -20.86
C THR A 478 3.94 -23.96 -21.24
N VAL A 479 4.36 -23.11 -20.30
CA VAL A 479 5.44 -22.13 -20.52
C VAL A 479 6.78 -22.82 -20.76
N ARG A 480 7.09 -23.93 -20.07
CA ARG A 480 8.31 -24.71 -20.30
C ARG A 480 8.35 -25.27 -21.72
N GLY A 481 7.20 -25.70 -22.27
CA GLY A 481 7.07 -26.08 -23.67
C GLY A 481 7.42 -24.93 -24.62
N LEU A 482 6.95 -23.71 -24.34
CA LEU A 482 7.27 -22.51 -25.13
C LEU A 482 8.75 -22.13 -25.02
N TRP A 483 9.31 -22.19 -23.80
CA TRP A 483 10.72 -21.95 -23.52
C TRP A 483 11.61 -22.89 -24.34
N ASN A 484 11.34 -24.19 -24.33
CA ASN A 484 12.13 -25.18 -25.06
C ASN A 484 12.05 -24.99 -26.59
N ASN A 485 10.93 -24.48 -27.10
CA ASN A 485 10.72 -24.23 -28.52
C ASN A 485 11.14 -22.83 -28.99
N ARG A 486 11.72 -21.98 -28.12
CA ARG A 486 12.09 -20.60 -28.46
C ARG A 486 13.16 -20.51 -29.56
N SER A 487 14.16 -21.40 -29.55
CA SER A 487 15.29 -21.35 -30.48
C SER A 487 14.89 -21.63 -31.93
N ARG A 488 13.88 -22.49 -32.16
CA ARG A 488 13.33 -22.78 -33.49
C ARG A 488 12.65 -21.59 -34.15
N ARG A 489 12.33 -20.55 -33.38
CA ARG A 489 11.66 -19.33 -33.82
C ARG A 489 12.62 -18.16 -34.00
N MET A 490 13.87 -18.33 -33.56
CA MET A 490 14.96 -17.37 -33.77
C MET A 490 15.78 -17.69 -35.02
N ALA A 491 15.71 -18.93 -35.50
CA ALA A 491 16.21 -19.37 -36.80
C ALA A 491 15.15 -19.12 -37.87
#